data_AF-X0VYD7-F1
#
_entry.id   AF-X0VYD7-F1
#
_cell.length_a   1.000
_cell.length_b   1.000
_cell.length_c   1.000
_cell.angle_alpha   90.00
_cell.angle_beta   90.00
_cell.angle_gamma   90.00
#
_symmetry.space_group_name_H-M   'P 1'
#
loop_
_entity.id
_entity.type
_entity.pdbx_description
1 polymer ?
#
loop_
_entity_poly.entity_id
_entity_poly.type
_entity_poly.pdbx_seq_one_letter_code
_entity_poly.pdbx_strand_id
1 'polypeptide(L)'
;MSEEISRTLSEYVLLPGYIPEELKAEGLDLSTYLTRYKLGEEESAMRINTSILSAAMQCVTGPEMSIALARLGALGVIPRSQLIESQAQMIRDVKRHKAGFVTPETVLPDASLEYVQQRMEETGYSKFPVLDPQGKLLG
;
A
#
# COMPACT_ATOMS: atom_id res chain seq x y z
N MET A 1 7.06 1.14 42.02
CA MET A 1 6.95 0.03 41.04
C MET A 1 5.48 -0.36 41.05
N SER A 2 4.80 -0.36 39.90
CA SER A 2 3.39 -0.78 39.87
C SER A 2 3.29 -2.21 40.41
N GLU A 3 2.31 -2.47 41.28
CA GLU A 3 2.10 -3.80 41.89
C GLU A 3 1.58 -4.84 40.89
N GLU A 4 1.25 -4.44 39.66
CA GLU A 4 0.72 -5.32 38.65
C GLU A 4 1.79 -6.15 37.92
N ILE A 5 1.51 -7.44 37.79
CA ILE A 5 2.34 -8.43 37.12
C ILE A 5 2.06 -8.36 35.61
N SER A 6 3.12 -8.43 34.79
CA SER A 6 3.01 -8.54 33.33
C SER A 6 2.33 -9.85 32.92
N ARG A 7 1.48 -9.78 31.89
CA ARG A 7 0.66 -10.91 31.42
C ARG A 7 0.81 -11.10 29.91
N THR A 8 0.50 -12.30 29.43
CA THR A 8 0.59 -12.71 28.02
C THR A 8 -0.78 -13.06 27.45
N LEU A 9 -0.89 -13.13 26.12
CA LEU A 9 -2.16 -13.42 25.44
C LEU A 9 -2.75 -14.79 25.84
N SER A 10 -1.91 -15.78 26.15
CA SER A 10 -2.34 -17.13 26.54
C SER A 10 -3.03 -17.21 27.90
N GLU A 11 -2.94 -16.14 28.71
CA GLU A 11 -3.55 -16.11 30.05
C GLU A 11 -5.01 -15.64 30.02
N TYR A 12 -5.52 -15.19 28.87
CA TYR A 12 -6.84 -14.60 28.74
C TYR A 12 -7.71 -15.32 27.72
N VAL A 13 -9.02 -15.25 27.95
CA VAL A 13 -10.07 -15.69 27.02
C VAL A 13 -11.12 -14.59 26.95
N LEU A 14 -11.65 -14.33 25.75
CA LEU A 14 -12.76 -13.40 25.58
C LEU A 14 -14.06 -14.06 26.06
N LEU A 15 -14.73 -13.42 27.01
CA LEU A 15 -16.07 -13.84 27.42
C LEU A 15 -17.08 -13.39 26.35
N PRO A 16 -17.98 -14.28 25.89
CA PRO A 16 -19.02 -13.89 24.94
C PRO A 16 -19.90 -12.76 25.48
N GLY A 17 -20.18 -11.78 24.63
CA GLY A 17 -21.15 -10.72 24.87
C GLY A 17 -22.50 -10.99 24.19
N TYR A 18 -23.42 -10.04 24.31
CA TYR A 18 -24.67 -10.07 23.54
C TYR A 18 -24.40 -9.81 22.05
N ILE A 19 -25.05 -10.59 21.18
CA ILE A 19 -24.98 -10.46 19.72
C ILE A 19 -26.38 -10.09 19.22
N PRO A 20 -26.60 -8.88 18.69
CA PRO A 20 -27.87 -8.49 18.08
C PRO A 20 -28.22 -9.39 16.88
N GLU A 21 -29.51 -9.62 16.62
CA GLU A 21 -29.96 -10.47 15.50
C GLU A 21 -29.60 -9.88 14.13
N GLU A 22 -29.48 -8.55 14.03
CA GLU A 22 -29.09 -7.90 12.77
C GLU A 22 -27.57 -7.95 12.50
N LEU A 23 -26.76 -8.26 13.53
CA LEU A 23 -25.31 -8.23 13.41
C LEU A 23 -24.82 -9.47 12.65
N LYS A 24 -24.27 -9.23 11.46
CA LYS A 24 -23.59 -10.25 10.65
C LYS A 24 -22.09 -10.00 10.63
N ALA A 25 -21.31 -11.07 10.49
CA ALA A 25 -19.85 -10.98 10.49
C ALA A 25 -19.32 -10.07 9.37
N GLU A 26 -20.00 -10.03 8.22
CA GLU A 26 -19.63 -9.21 7.07
C GLU A 26 -19.87 -7.71 7.30
N GLY A 27 -20.71 -7.34 8.28
CA GLY A 27 -21.04 -5.95 8.61
C GLY A 27 -20.08 -5.31 9.60
N LEU A 28 -19.04 -6.03 10.06
CA LEU A 28 -18.07 -5.51 11.02
C LEU A 28 -17.09 -4.56 10.34
N ASP A 29 -16.99 -3.33 10.85
CA ASP A 29 -15.96 -2.39 10.44
C ASP A 29 -14.62 -2.77 11.10
N LEU A 30 -13.65 -3.13 10.26
CA LEU A 30 -12.28 -3.48 10.67
C LEU A 30 -11.29 -2.32 10.45
N SER A 31 -11.79 -1.16 10.03
CA SER A 31 -10.95 -0.01 9.75
C SER A 31 -10.42 0.63 11.03
N THR A 32 -9.24 1.24 10.94
CA THR A 32 -8.60 1.87 12.08
C THR A 32 -7.71 3.03 11.66
N TYR A 33 -7.45 3.93 12.60
CA TYR A 33 -6.55 5.06 12.41
C TYR A 33 -5.18 4.75 13.02
N LEU A 34 -4.11 4.90 12.22
CA LEU A 34 -2.74 4.60 12.65
C LEU A 34 -2.03 5.80 13.27
N THR A 35 -2.41 7.01 12.88
CA THR A 35 -1.78 8.24 13.36
C THR A 35 -2.64 8.92 14.41
N ARG A 36 -1.99 9.61 15.35
CA ARG A 36 -2.67 10.46 16.33
C ARG A 36 -3.56 11.50 15.63
N TYR A 37 -4.71 11.78 16.22
CA TYR A 37 -5.65 12.83 15.81
C TYR A 37 -6.19 13.53 17.06
N LYS A 38 -6.71 14.75 16.92
CA LYS A 38 -7.29 15.45 18.07
C LYS A 38 -8.68 14.91 18.35
N LEU A 39 -9.04 14.86 19.63
CA LEU A 39 -10.39 14.52 20.04
C LEU A 39 -11.37 15.55 19.46
N GLY A 40 -12.34 15.07 18.67
CA GLY A 40 -13.31 15.91 17.95
C GLY A 40 -12.95 16.22 16.50
N GLU A 41 -11.77 15.82 16.00
CA GLU A 41 -11.45 15.80 14.58
C GLU A 41 -11.79 14.41 14.01
N GLU A 42 -12.67 14.32 13.01
CA GLU A 42 -13.13 13.04 12.42
C GLU A 42 -12.12 12.41 11.44
N GLU A 43 -11.02 13.11 11.14
CA GLU A 43 -10.05 12.69 10.13
C GLU A 43 -8.62 12.63 10.69
N SER A 44 -8.05 11.43 10.70
CA SER A 44 -6.61 11.21 10.86
C SER A 44 -5.95 11.01 9.51
N ALA A 45 -4.72 11.50 9.35
CA ALA A 45 -3.99 11.45 8.09
C ALA A 45 -3.76 10.03 7.55
N MET A 46 -3.77 9.01 8.41
CA MET A 46 -3.67 7.60 8.01
C MET A 46 -4.78 6.76 8.61
N ARG A 47 -5.76 6.41 7.77
CA ARG A 47 -6.76 5.38 8.01
C ARG A 47 -6.45 4.16 7.14
N ILE A 48 -6.55 2.97 7.70
CA ILE A 48 -6.47 1.69 7.00
C ILE A 48 -7.79 0.94 7.12
N ASN A 49 -8.14 0.12 6.13
CA ASN A 49 -9.43 -0.59 6.11
C ASN A 49 -9.41 -1.87 6.94
N THR A 50 -8.22 -2.38 7.24
CA THR A 50 -8.03 -3.59 8.05
C THR A 50 -6.93 -3.32 9.06
N SER A 51 -7.14 -3.65 10.33
CA SER A 51 -6.18 -3.48 11.43
C SER A 51 -4.99 -4.47 11.38
N ILE A 52 -4.38 -4.67 10.21
CA ILE A 52 -3.27 -5.60 9.97
C ILE A 52 -2.09 -4.85 9.36
N LEU A 53 -0.89 -5.12 9.89
CA LEU A 53 0.37 -4.62 9.38
C LEU A 53 1.42 -5.72 9.32
N SER A 54 2.31 -5.68 8.33
CA SER A 54 3.45 -6.58 8.30
C SER A 54 4.64 -6.07 9.11
N ALA A 55 5.43 -7.01 9.63
CA ALA A 55 6.66 -6.70 10.33
C ALA A 55 7.70 -6.09 9.39
N ALA A 56 8.44 -5.08 9.88
CA ALA A 56 9.51 -4.41 9.14
C ALA A 56 10.79 -5.26 9.08
N MET A 57 10.73 -6.41 8.41
CA MET A 57 11.79 -7.41 8.33
C MET A 57 12.08 -7.79 6.87
N GLN A 58 13.35 -7.99 6.52
CA GLN A 58 13.79 -8.31 5.15
C GLN A 58 13.12 -9.57 4.57
N CYS A 59 12.94 -10.60 5.40
CA CYS A 59 12.32 -11.86 4.98
C CYS A 59 10.79 -11.81 4.97
N VAL A 60 10.17 -10.71 5.41
CA VAL A 60 8.72 -10.59 5.56
C VAL A 60 8.16 -9.57 4.58
N THR A 61 8.75 -8.36 4.54
CA THR A 61 8.15 -7.24 3.83
C THR A 61 9.10 -6.69 2.76
N GLY A 62 8.66 -6.83 1.51
CA GLY A 62 9.21 -6.15 0.34
C GLY A 62 8.12 -5.42 -0.47
N PRO A 63 8.44 -4.98 -1.69
CA PRO A 63 7.47 -4.30 -2.56
C PRO A 63 6.21 -5.12 -2.82
N GLU A 64 6.38 -6.39 -3.21
CA GLU A 64 5.28 -7.30 -3.56
C GLU A 64 4.33 -7.55 -2.38
N MET A 65 4.88 -7.84 -1.19
CA MET A 65 4.10 -8.01 0.04
C MET A 65 3.35 -6.73 0.40
N SER A 66 4.00 -5.57 0.30
CA SER A 66 3.37 -4.28 0.63
C SER A 66 2.22 -3.96 -0.32
N ILE A 67 2.39 -4.26 -1.61
CA ILE A 67 1.34 -4.13 -2.62
C ILE A 67 0.16 -5.07 -2.33
N ALA A 68 0.45 -6.34 -1.99
CA ALA A 68 -0.58 -7.32 -1.67
C ALA A 68 -1.40 -6.91 -0.45
N LEU A 69 -0.73 -6.47 0.63
CA LEU A 69 -1.40 -5.97 1.83
C LEU A 69 -2.23 -4.73 1.56
N ALA A 70 -1.69 -3.77 0.81
CA ALA A 70 -2.43 -2.56 0.44
C ALA A 70 -3.73 -2.87 -0.33
N ARG A 71 -3.72 -3.89 -1.21
CA ARG A 71 -4.92 -4.36 -1.91
C ARG A 71 -5.98 -4.96 -0.97
N LEU A 72 -5.55 -5.55 0.14
CA LEU A 72 -6.42 -6.07 1.19
C LEU A 72 -6.80 -5.01 2.24
N GLY A 73 -6.43 -3.74 2.03
CA GLY A 73 -6.71 -2.66 2.97
C GLY A 73 -5.80 -2.62 4.20
N ALA A 74 -4.73 -3.43 4.20
CA ALA A 74 -3.70 -3.53 5.23
C ALA A 74 -2.44 -2.71 4.85
N LEU A 75 -1.45 -2.66 5.73
CA LEU A 75 -0.22 -1.88 5.51
C LEU A 75 1.05 -2.76 5.53
N GLY A 76 1.93 -2.55 4.55
CA GLY A 76 3.29 -3.11 4.55
C GLY A 76 4.32 -2.12 5.08
N VAL A 77 5.20 -2.55 5.98
CA VAL A 77 6.31 -1.72 6.50
C VAL A 77 7.65 -2.16 5.91
N ILE A 78 8.24 -1.34 5.02
CA ILE A 78 9.52 -1.66 4.37
C ILE A 78 10.66 -1.61 5.40
N PRO A 79 11.49 -2.67 5.53
CA PRO A 79 12.60 -2.72 6.48
C PRO A 79 13.69 -1.68 6.17
N ARG A 80 14.35 -1.20 7.23
CA ARG A 80 15.45 -0.22 7.14
C ARG A 80 16.84 -0.82 6.98
N SER A 81 16.98 -2.14 7.05
CA SER A 81 18.28 -2.83 7.05
C SER A 81 18.84 -2.96 5.63
N GLN A 82 18.99 -1.84 4.93
CA GLN A 82 19.46 -1.74 3.55
C GLN A 82 19.93 -0.31 3.28
N LEU A 83 20.54 -0.08 2.11
CA LEU A 83 20.89 1.28 1.68
C LEU A 83 19.64 2.16 1.53
N ILE A 84 19.80 3.46 1.76
CA ILE A 84 18.70 4.44 1.69
C ILE A 84 18.10 4.44 0.27
N GLU A 85 18.96 4.35 -0.73
CA GLU A 85 18.60 4.31 -2.14
C GLU A 85 17.76 3.06 -2.47
N SER A 86 18.14 1.91 -1.91
CA SER A 86 17.42 0.64 -2.05
C SER A 86 16.03 0.72 -1.41
N GLN A 87 15.96 1.24 -0.17
CA GLN A 87 14.68 1.43 0.52
C GLN A 87 13.78 2.41 -0.24
N ALA A 88 14.33 3.53 -0.70
CA ALA A 88 13.60 4.52 -1.48
C ALA A 88 13.08 3.91 -2.79
N GLN A 89 13.86 3.04 -3.44
CA GLN A 89 13.41 2.35 -4.64
C GLN A 89 12.24 1.41 -4.36
N MET A 90 12.33 0.59 -3.30
CA MET A 90 11.21 -0.27 -2.88
C MET A 90 9.93 0.54 -2.62
N ILE A 91 10.05 1.70 -1.96
CA ILE A 91 8.91 2.59 -1.73
C ILE A 91 8.36 3.12 -3.06
N ARG A 92 9.22 3.54 -4.00
CA ARG A 92 8.79 3.99 -5.33
C ARG A 92 8.04 2.90 -6.08
N ASP A 93 8.51 1.65 -6.01
CA ASP A 93 7.88 0.51 -6.68
C ASP A 93 6.46 0.29 -6.14
N VAL A 94 6.29 0.32 -4.81
CA VAL A 94 4.96 0.23 -4.16
C VAL A 94 4.05 1.40 -4.57
N LYS A 95 4.57 2.63 -4.59
CA LYS A 95 3.77 3.83 -4.91
C LYS A 95 3.44 3.94 -6.40
N ARG A 96 4.28 3.40 -7.28
CA ARG A 96 4.03 3.28 -8.73
C ARG A 96 2.92 2.29 -9.01
N HIS A 97 2.78 1.28 -8.15
CA HIS A 97 1.70 0.30 -8.21
C HIS A 97 0.36 0.91 -7.78
N LYS A 98 -0.25 1.69 -8.68
CA LYS A 98 -1.57 2.29 -8.47
C LYS A 98 -2.67 1.34 -8.95
N ALA A 99 -3.66 1.06 -8.09
CA ALA A 99 -4.96 0.62 -8.55
C ALA A 99 -5.71 1.86 -9.08
N GLY A 100 -5.69 2.10 -10.40
CA GLY A 100 -6.43 3.21 -11.01
C GLY A 100 -5.74 3.85 -12.21
N PHE A 101 -5.99 5.16 -12.40
CA PHE A 101 -5.44 5.95 -13.51
C PHE A 101 -3.92 6.09 -13.37
N VAL A 102 -3.20 5.51 -14.32
CA VAL A 102 -1.74 5.61 -14.44
C VAL A 102 -1.44 6.73 -15.43
N THR A 103 -0.54 7.66 -15.09
CA THR A 103 0.02 8.58 -16.09
C THR A 103 0.79 7.73 -17.09
N PRO A 104 0.29 7.55 -18.33
CA PRO A 104 0.95 6.67 -19.26
C PRO A 104 2.28 7.29 -19.66
N GLU A 105 3.27 6.45 -19.91
CA GLU A 105 4.47 6.91 -20.56
C GLU A 105 4.19 7.10 -22.04
N THR A 106 4.53 8.27 -22.56
CA THR A 106 4.18 8.70 -23.91
C THR A 106 5.41 8.78 -24.79
N VAL A 107 5.24 8.52 -26.08
CA VAL A 107 6.31 8.60 -27.07
C VAL A 107 5.96 9.63 -28.14
N LEU A 108 6.99 10.21 -28.75
CA LEU A 108 6.80 11.10 -29.89
C LEU A 108 6.59 10.29 -31.19
N PRO A 109 5.98 10.87 -32.24
CA PRO A 109 5.66 10.16 -33.47
C PRO A 109 6.90 9.77 -34.28
N ASP A 110 7.99 10.47 -34.06
CA ASP A 110 9.31 10.29 -34.69
C ASP A 110 10.26 9.43 -33.83
N ALA A 111 9.80 8.92 -32.68
CA ALA A 111 10.59 8.02 -31.86
C ALA A 111 10.91 6.71 -32.60
N SER A 112 12.14 6.24 -32.48
CA SER A 112 12.54 4.97 -33.08
C SER A 112 11.89 3.78 -32.36
N LEU A 113 11.62 2.70 -33.10
CA LEU A 113 11.09 1.46 -32.51
C LEU A 113 12.05 0.87 -31.46
N GLU A 114 13.36 1.04 -31.66
CA GLU A 114 14.39 0.64 -30.70
C GLU A 114 14.23 1.37 -29.36
N TYR A 115 13.97 2.69 -29.38
CA TYR A 115 13.69 3.45 -28.18
C TYR A 115 12.45 2.93 -27.45
N VAL A 116 11.36 2.70 -28.19
CA VAL A 116 10.12 2.16 -27.60
C VAL A 116 10.38 0.79 -26.96
N GLN A 117 11.12 -0.09 -27.63
CA GLN A 117 11.46 -1.41 -27.10
C GLN A 117 12.29 -1.33 -25.83
N GLN A 118 13.28 -0.43 -25.77
CA GLN A 118 14.05 -0.19 -24.55
C GLN A 118 13.14 0.28 -23.40
N ARG A 119 12.21 1.20 -23.66
CA ARG A 119 11.25 1.67 -22.64
C ARG A 119 10.30 0.56 -22.17
N MET A 120 9.89 -0.34 -23.05
CA MET A 120 9.09 -1.52 -22.69
C MET A 120 9.82 -2.40 -21.68
N GLU A 121 11.10 -2.70 -21.92
CA GLU A 121 11.92 -3.54 -21.03
C GLU A 121 12.17 -2.87 -19.67
N GLU A 122 12.44 -1.57 -19.65
CA GLU A 122 12.75 -0.82 -18.43
C GLU A 122 11.52 -0.55 -17.55
N THR A 123 10.33 -0.41 -18.15
CA THR A 123 9.10 -0.05 -17.40
C THR A 123 8.11 -1.18 -17.23
N GLY A 124 8.20 -2.22 -18.05
CA GLY A 124 7.21 -3.29 -18.11
C GLY A 124 5.88 -2.88 -18.78
N TYR A 125 5.77 -1.68 -19.35
CA TYR A 125 4.58 -1.28 -20.11
C TYR A 125 4.61 -1.86 -21.52
N SER A 126 3.45 -2.32 -22.00
CA SER A 126 3.28 -2.87 -23.35
C SER A 126 2.63 -1.90 -24.34
N LYS A 127 2.13 -0.75 -23.87
CA LYS A 127 1.39 0.22 -24.66
C LYS A 127 1.84 1.63 -24.28
N PHE A 128 2.15 2.43 -25.30
CA PHE A 128 2.60 3.82 -25.17
C PHE A 128 1.70 4.69 -26.03
N PRO A 129 1.00 5.69 -25.46
CA PRO A 129 0.30 6.68 -26.25
C PRO A 129 1.30 7.56 -26.99
N VAL A 130 1.00 7.83 -28.25
CA VAL A 130 1.78 8.69 -29.14
C VAL A 130 1.22 10.11 -29.03
N LEU A 131 2.03 11.05 -28.56
CA LEU A 131 1.66 12.47 -28.45
C LEU A 131 2.43 13.30 -29.49
N ASP A 132 1.81 14.36 -30.00
CA ASP A 132 2.55 15.41 -30.70
C ASP A 132 3.39 16.28 -29.73
N PRO A 133 4.32 17.13 -30.22
CA PRO A 133 5.10 18.03 -29.37
C PRO A 133 4.25 19.03 -28.55
N GLN A 134 2.97 19.20 -28.87
CA GLN A 134 2.02 20.06 -28.19
C GLN A 134 1.17 19.29 -27.15
N GLY A 135 1.38 17.98 -27.00
CA GLY A 135 0.71 17.11 -26.03
C GLY A 135 -0.63 16.53 -26.50
N LYS A 136 -0.98 16.64 -27.79
CA LYS A 136 -2.20 16.05 -28.36
C LYS A 136 -1.99 14.57 -28.65
N LEU A 137 -2.94 13.73 -28.24
CA LEU A 137 -2.95 12.30 -28.55
C LEU A 137 -3.17 12.05 -30.05
N LEU A 138 -2.25 11.30 -30.65
CA LEU A 138 -2.27 10.89 -32.05
C LEU A 138 -2.62 9.40 -32.22
N GLY A 139 -2.25 8.54 -31.26
CA GLY A 139 -2.49 7.10 -31.30
C GLY A 139 -2.03 6.34 -30.07
#